data_AF-A0A3B9G9F0-F1
#
_entry.id   AF-A0A3B9G9F0-F1
#
_cell.length_a   1.000
_cell.length_b   1.000
_cell.length_c   1.000
_cell.angle_alpha   90.00
_cell.angle_beta   90.00
_cell.angle_gamma   90.00
#
_symmetry.space_group_name_H-M   'P 1'
#
loop_
_entity.id
_entity.type
_entity.pdbx_description
1 polymer ?
#
loop_
_entity_poly.entity_id
_entity_poly.type
_entity_poly.pdbx_seq_one_letter_code
_entity_poly.pdbx_strand_id
1 'polypeptide(L)'
;MPVTEDNQLIAGPPNQKERDEQLRIADPKSGKRLTTFNNTTRVVVTEGKAYLHSIDNLQCLDLTRKAQLETLLNTQRAALKNLDPKVETTLAQIEALKKEISKLQTQIKSCLLWTIDHPAPFELVVAGDQLIVGLDNQVSILSTKTGKSLWQAPVKGKSYGITAAEGRLIVSTDLGYIHTFHFKP
;
A
#
# COMPACT_ATOMS: atom_id res chain seq x y z
N MET A 1 -7.35 16.20 -2.41
CA MET A 1 -6.32 15.18 -2.09
C MET A 1 -6.98 14.17 -1.18
N PRO A 2 -6.93 12.86 -1.48
CA PRO A 2 -7.50 11.86 -0.60
C PRO A 2 -6.71 11.81 0.71
N VAL A 3 -7.45 11.71 1.81
CA VAL A 3 -6.93 11.64 3.17
C VAL A 3 -7.30 10.26 3.73
N THR A 4 -6.36 9.58 4.36
CA THR A 4 -6.62 8.28 5.01
C THR A 4 -7.37 8.48 6.34
N GLU A 5 -7.93 7.41 6.90
CA GLU A 5 -8.59 7.44 8.22
C GLU A 5 -7.66 7.95 9.35
N ASP A 6 -6.34 7.70 9.22
CA ASP A 6 -5.31 8.20 10.12
C ASP A 6 -4.86 9.64 9.79
N ASN A 7 -5.67 10.37 9.02
CA ASN A 7 -5.41 11.70 8.54
C ASN A 7 -4.17 11.79 7.62
N GLN A 8 -3.68 10.69 7.03
CA GLN A 8 -2.46 10.73 6.21
C GLN A 8 -2.78 11.27 4.81
N LEU A 9 -1.89 12.10 4.28
CA LEU A 9 -2.05 12.72 2.96
C LEU A 9 -1.47 11.81 1.88
N ILE A 10 -2.29 11.44 0.90
CA ILE A 10 -1.83 10.79 -0.32
C ILE A 10 -1.66 11.87 -1.40
N ALA A 11 -0.41 12.08 -1.83
CA ALA A 11 -0.04 13.09 -2.81
C ALA A 11 0.64 12.44 -4.02
N GLY A 12 0.35 12.96 -5.22
CA GLY A 12 1.14 12.67 -6.41
C GLY A 12 2.56 13.26 -6.33
N PRO A 13 3.35 13.19 -7.42
CA PRO A 13 4.67 13.78 -7.45
C PRO A 13 4.62 15.29 -7.14
N PRO A 14 5.62 15.85 -6.45
CA PRO A 14 5.63 17.22 -5.97
C PRO A 14 5.77 18.24 -7.10
N ASN A 15 6.36 17.82 -8.22
CA ASN A 15 6.65 18.66 -9.39
C ASN A 15 6.38 17.84 -10.66
N GLN A 16 5.86 18.49 -11.70
CA GLN A 16 5.55 17.93 -13.03
C GLN A 16 6.78 17.37 -13.80
N LYS A 17 7.98 17.45 -13.22
CA LYS A 17 9.23 16.90 -13.77
C LYS A 17 9.61 15.53 -13.21
N GLU A 18 8.98 15.09 -12.11
CA GLU A 18 9.15 13.72 -11.61
C GLU A 18 8.22 12.78 -12.39
N ARG A 19 8.67 11.55 -12.68
CA ARG A 19 7.91 10.56 -13.48
C ARG A 19 6.48 10.41 -12.91
N ASP A 20 5.48 10.36 -13.80
CA ASP A 20 4.03 10.43 -13.56
C ASP A 20 3.42 9.37 -12.61
N GLU A 21 4.24 8.57 -11.93
CA GLU A 21 3.83 7.37 -11.22
C GLU A 21 4.38 7.32 -9.77
N GLN A 22 4.55 8.47 -9.12
CA GLN A 22 4.91 8.51 -7.70
C GLN A 22 3.73 8.86 -6.80
N LEU A 23 3.42 7.98 -5.85
CA LEU A 23 2.46 8.27 -4.77
C LEU A 23 3.19 8.37 -3.44
N ARG A 24 2.96 9.47 -2.73
CA ARG A 24 3.57 9.78 -1.44
C ARG A 24 2.50 9.72 -0.35
N ILE A 25 2.81 9.03 0.74
CA ILE A 25 2.03 9.10 1.98
C ILE A 25 2.82 9.94 2.98
N ALA A 26 2.19 10.98 3.52
CA ALA A 26 2.76 11.82 4.56
C ALA A 26 1.82 11.91 5.76
N ASP A 27 2.40 11.97 6.97
CA ASP A 27 1.66 12.35 8.17
C ASP A 27 1.59 13.89 8.23
N PRO A 28 0.40 14.51 8.13
CA PRO A 28 0.28 15.96 8.19
C PRO A 28 0.57 16.56 9.56
N LYS A 29 0.53 15.79 10.66
CA LYS A 29 0.84 16.30 12.01
C LYS A 29 2.33 16.46 12.22
N SER A 30 3.12 15.52 11.71
CA SER A 30 4.58 15.55 11.88
C SER A 30 5.32 16.10 10.66
N GLY A 31 4.63 16.32 9.53
CA GLY A 31 5.22 16.65 8.23
C GLY A 31 6.19 15.58 7.71
N LYS A 32 6.27 14.40 8.34
CA LYS A 32 7.20 13.35 7.95
C LYS A 32 6.60 12.53 6.82
N ARG A 33 7.42 12.33 5.79
CA ARG A 33 7.15 11.37 4.73
C ARG A 33 7.14 9.95 5.32
N LEU A 34 6.00 9.27 5.23
CA LEU A 34 5.85 7.89 5.69
C LEU A 34 6.41 6.91 4.66
N THR A 35 6.07 7.09 3.38
CA THR A 35 6.63 6.29 2.28
C THR A 35 6.44 6.95 0.91
N THR A 36 7.26 6.57 -0.06
CA THR A 36 7.08 6.87 -1.48
C THR A 36 6.93 5.55 -2.23
N PHE A 37 5.89 5.44 -3.04
CA PHE A 37 5.72 4.35 -3.98
C PHE A 37 6.03 4.86 -5.39
N ASN A 38 6.91 4.15 -6.09
CA ASN A 38 7.26 4.44 -7.46
C ASN A 38 6.46 3.50 -8.39
N ASN A 39 6.22 3.94 -9.61
CA ASN A 39 5.46 3.21 -10.63
C ASN A 39 4.07 2.77 -10.15
N THR A 40 3.44 3.58 -9.29
CA THR A 40 2.17 3.25 -8.63
C THR A 40 1.03 4.04 -9.25
N THR A 41 0.05 3.33 -9.82
CA THR A 41 -1.08 3.93 -10.51
C THR A 41 -2.24 4.23 -9.56
N ARG A 42 -2.40 3.41 -8.52
CA ARG A 42 -3.47 3.50 -7.52
C ARG A 42 -2.99 3.03 -6.16
N VAL A 43 -3.48 3.68 -5.11
CA VAL A 43 -3.30 3.23 -3.73
C VAL A 43 -4.54 3.60 -2.91
N VAL A 44 -4.95 2.68 -2.04
CA VAL A 44 -5.89 2.93 -0.95
C VAL A 44 -5.25 2.47 0.35
N VAL A 45 -5.42 3.26 1.41
CA VAL A 45 -4.79 3.03 2.71
C VAL A 45 -5.86 3.01 3.78
N THR A 46 -5.88 1.94 4.55
CA THR A 46 -6.83 1.76 5.66
C THR A 46 -6.19 0.87 6.72
N GLU A 47 -6.52 1.11 7.99
CA GLU A 47 -6.04 0.30 9.12
C GLU A 47 -4.50 0.06 9.12
N GLY A 48 -3.71 1.08 8.78
CA GLY A 48 -2.25 0.95 8.74
C GLY A 48 -1.69 0.05 7.63
N LYS A 49 -2.50 -0.34 6.64
CA LYS A 49 -2.09 -1.10 5.45
C LYS A 49 -2.31 -0.28 4.18
N ALA A 50 -1.41 -0.44 3.22
CA ALA A 50 -1.58 0.06 1.86
C ALA A 50 -1.93 -1.08 0.91
N TYR A 51 -2.98 -0.88 0.13
CA TYR A 51 -3.30 -1.69 -1.05
C TYR A 51 -2.96 -0.85 -2.27
N LEU A 52 -1.94 -1.27 -3.02
CA LEU A 52 -1.44 -0.49 -4.14
C LEU A 52 -1.26 -1.34 -5.38
N HIS A 53 -1.46 -0.72 -6.54
CA HIS A 53 -1.13 -1.31 -7.82
C HIS A 53 0.12 -0.64 -8.39
N SER A 54 1.14 -1.45 -8.71
CA SER A 54 2.36 -1.02 -9.38
C SER A 54 2.89 -2.09 -10.31
N ILE A 55 3.25 -1.72 -11.55
CA ILE A 55 3.88 -2.63 -12.53
C ILE A 55 3.12 -3.97 -12.65
N ASP A 56 1.87 -3.92 -13.11
CA ASP A 56 1.00 -5.11 -13.30
C ASP A 56 0.78 -5.97 -12.04
N ASN A 57 1.09 -5.45 -10.86
CA ASN A 57 0.94 -6.16 -9.61
C ASN A 57 0.07 -5.37 -8.65
N LEU A 58 -0.89 -6.06 -8.02
CA LEU A 58 -1.62 -5.55 -6.87
C LEU A 58 -0.99 -6.13 -5.59
N GLN A 59 -0.75 -5.28 -4.60
CA GLN A 59 0.05 -5.61 -3.43
C GLN A 59 -0.60 -5.09 -2.15
N CYS A 60 -0.35 -5.78 -1.04
CA CYS A 60 -0.65 -5.28 0.30
C CYS A 60 0.61 -5.15 1.14
N LEU A 61 0.78 -3.97 1.73
CA LEU A 61 1.92 -3.62 2.56
C LEU A 61 1.44 -3.18 3.95
N ASP A 62 2.01 -3.77 5.00
CA ASP A 62 1.83 -3.30 6.37
C ASP A 62 2.69 -2.05 6.61
N LEU A 63 2.06 -0.87 6.52
CA LEU A 63 2.75 0.41 6.67
C LEU A 63 3.17 0.66 8.10
N THR A 64 2.31 0.34 9.07
CA THR A 64 2.58 0.57 10.48
C THR A 64 3.80 -0.22 10.93
N ARG A 65 3.83 -1.51 10.63
CA ARG A 65 4.97 -2.37 10.98
C ARG A 65 6.22 -1.96 10.23
N LYS A 66 6.11 -1.63 8.94
CA LYS A 66 7.26 -1.17 8.14
C LYS A 66 7.89 0.09 8.73
N ALA A 67 7.09 1.11 9.07
CA ALA A 67 7.57 2.36 9.64
C ALA A 67 8.30 2.16 10.98
N GLN A 68 7.78 1.27 11.84
CA GLN A 68 8.42 0.90 13.11
C GLN A 68 9.78 0.23 12.88
N LEU A 69 9.84 -0.76 11.99
CA LEU A 69 11.08 -1.48 11.69
C LEU A 69 12.12 -0.59 11.00
N GLU A 70 11.71 0.33 10.13
CA GLU A 70 12.60 1.30 9.49
C GLU A 70 13.19 2.28 10.51
N THR A 71 12.40 2.70 11.49
CA THR A 71 12.89 3.53 12.61
C THR A 71 13.97 2.79 13.39
N LEU A 72 13.73 1.53 13.76
CA LEU A 72 14.71 0.68 14.44
C LEU A 72 15.96 0.46 13.59
N LEU A 73 15.81 0.17 12.30
CA LEU A 73 16.91 -0.02 11.37
C LEU A 73 17.81 1.22 11.30
N ASN A 74 17.23 2.42 11.25
CA ASN A 74 17.97 3.67 11.21
C ASN A 74 18.73 3.92 12.52
N THR A 75 18.12 3.63 13.66
CA THR A 75 18.80 3.69 14.96
C THR A 75 19.99 2.73 15.02
N GLN A 76 19.84 1.47 14.59
CA GLN A 76 20.94 0.50 14.58
C GLN A 76 22.06 0.88 13.62
N ARG A 77 21.73 1.44 12.44
CA ARG A 77 22.72 1.96 11.50
C ARG A 77 23.49 3.15 12.05
N ALA A 78 22.83 4.05 12.79
CA ALA A 78 23.47 5.17 13.44
C ALA A 78 24.43 4.70 14.55
N ALA A 79 24.00 3.73 15.37
CA ALA A 79 24.86 3.11 16.38
C ALA A 79 26.11 2.45 15.77
N LEU A 80 25.93 1.69 14.69
CA LEU A 80 27.05 1.05 13.97
C LEU A 80 28.06 2.08 13.43
N LYS A 81 27.58 3.22 12.92
CA LYS A 81 28.44 4.29 12.39
C LYS A 81 29.31 4.96 13.47
N ASN A 82 28.86 4.94 14.73
CA ASN A 82 29.57 5.56 15.86
C ASN A 82 30.63 4.65 16.49
N LEU A 83 30.72 3.37 16.08
CA LEU A 83 31.74 2.43 16.56
C LEU A 83 32.98 2.49 15.67
N ASP A 84 34.17 2.55 16.29
CA ASP A 84 35.44 2.48 15.56
C ASP A 84 35.80 1.01 15.29
N PRO A 85 35.92 0.56 14.03
CA PRO A 85 36.27 -0.81 13.68
C PRO A 85 37.71 -1.20 14.00
N LYS A 86 38.58 -0.25 14.40
CA LYS A 86 39.98 -0.51 14.76
C LYS A 86 40.16 -0.87 16.24
N VAL A 87 39.12 -0.72 17.05
CA VAL A 87 39.16 -1.02 18.49
C VAL A 87 38.72 -2.46 18.72
N GLU A 88 39.60 -3.29 19.28
CA GLU A 88 39.32 -4.73 19.44
C GLU A 88 38.07 -5.02 20.30
N THR A 89 37.77 -4.17 21.28
CA THR A 89 36.59 -4.31 22.15
C THR A 89 35.26 -3.98 21.46
N THR A 90 35.26 -3.26 20.33
CA THR A 90 34.04 -2.91 19.59
C THR A 90 33.72 -3.92 18.48
N LEU A 91 34.66 -4.79 18.09
CA LEU A 91 34.48 -5.78 17.01
C LEU A 91 33.27 -6.68 17.26
N ALA A 92 33.11 -7.19 18.49
CA ALA A 92 31.97 -8.02 18.85
C ALA A 92 30.62 -7.27 18.74
N GLN A 93 30.60 -5.99 19.10
CA GLN A 93 29.40 -5.14 18.99
C GLN A 93 29.06 -4.84 17.53
N ILE A 94 30.07 -4.58 16.70
CA ILE A 94 29.93 -4.35 15.25
C ILE A 94 29.28 -5.56 14.59
N GLU A 95 29.78 -6.77 14.86
CA GLU A 95 29.21 -8.00 14.29
C GLU A 95 27.78 -8.27 14.77
N ALA A 96 27.49 -8.03 16.06
CA ALA A 96 26.14 -8.12 16.59
C ALA A 96 25.17 -7.13 15.89
N LEU A 97 25.57 -5.87 15.71
CA LEU A 97 24.77 -4.85 15.05
C LEU A 97 24.54 -5.17 13.57
N LYS A 98 25.56 -5.67 12.84
CA LYS A 98 25.39 -6.12 11.45
C LYS A 98 24.36 -7.24 11.35
N LYS A 99 24.39 -8.20 12.28
CA LYS A 99 23.41 -9.29 12.34
C LYS A 99 21.99 -8.78 12.58
N GLU A 100 21.80 -7.87 13.54
CA GLU A 100 20.49 -7.28 13.81
C GLU A 100 19.98 -6.42 12.64
N ILE A 101 20.87 -5.66 11.98
CA ILE A 101 20.53 -4.91 10.76
C ILE A 101 20.03 -5.85 9.66
N SER A 102 20.73 -6.96 9.41
CA SER A 102 20.32 -7.96 8.41
C SER A 102 18.95 -8.57 8.73
N LYS A 103 18.71 -8.87 10.01
CA LYS A 103 17.42 -9.35 10.51
C LYS A 103 16.31 -8.32 10.30
N LEU A 104 16.52 -7.07 10.68
CA LEU A 104 15.56 -5.98 10.47
C LEU A 104 15.26 -5.76 8.99
N GLN A 105 16.26 -5.82 8.12
CA GLN A 105 16.06 -5.74 6.66
C GLN A 105 15.17 -6.87 6.15
N THR A 106 15.33 -8.08 6.68
CA THR A 106 14.49 -9.24 6.32
C THR A 106 13.05 -9.04 6.82
N GLN A 107 12.89 -8.53 8.04
CA GLN A 107 11.56 -8.22 8.59
C GLN A 107 10.84 -7.09 7.84
N ILE A 108 11.57 -6.08 7.35
CA ILE A 108 10.99 -5.02 6.52
C ILE A 108 10.46 -5.60 5.20
N LYS A 109 11.21 -6.53 4.58
CA LYS A 109 10.74 -7.22 3.37
C LYS A 109 9.47 -8.03 3.64
N SER A 110 9.34 -8.65 4.81
CA SER A 110 8.13 -9.42 5.17
C SER A 110 6.92 -8.57 5.57
N CYS A 111 7.04 -7.24 5.58
CA CYS A 111 5.88 -6.35 5.63
C CYS A 111 5.08 -6.34 4.33
N LEU A 112 5.65 -6.80 3.20
CA LEU A 112 4.90 -7.10 1.99
C LEU A 112 4.09 -8.38 2.25
N LEU A 113 2.81 -8.20 2.56
CA LEU A 113 1.94 -9.27 3.03
C LEU A 113 1.55 -10.22 1.89
N TRP A 114 1.24 -9.65 0.72
CA TRP A 114 0.95 -10.41 -0.48
C TRP A 114 1.19 -9.55 -1.74
N THR A 115 1.33 -10.24 -2.87
CA THR A 115 1.45 -9.68 -4.21
C THR A 115 0.79 -10.64 -5.17
N ILE A 116 0.01 -10.12 -6.10
CA ILE A 116 -0.63 -10.87 -7.17
C ILE A 116 -0.42 -10.14 -8.50
N ASP A 117 -0.29 -10.90 -9.58
CA ASP A 117 -0.44 -10.37 -10.93
C ASP A 117 -1.88 -9.89 -11.10
N HIS A 118 -2.05 -8.65 -11.55
CA HIS A 118 -3.36 -8.02 -11.63
C HIS A 118 -3.33 -6.84 -12.62
N PRO A 119 -4.34 -6.70 -13.50
CA PRO A 119 -4.41 -5.56 -14.41
C PRO A 119 -4.53 -4.23 -13.65
N ALA A 120 -4.06 -3.15 -14.28
CA ALA A 120 -4.15 -1.81 -13.69
C ALA A 120 -5.60 -1.43 -13.37
N PRO A 121 -5.95 -1.19 -12.09
CA PRO A 121 -7.31 -0.86 -11.70
C PRO A 121 -7.64 0.60 -12.00
N PHE A 122 -8.88 0.86 -12.39
CA PHE A 122 -9.40 2.21 -12.53
C PHE A 122 -9.78 2.83 -11.18
N GLU A 123 -10.23 1.99 -10.23
CA GLU A 123 -10.63 2.39 -8.88
C GLU A 123 -10.32 1.29 -7.86
N LEU A 124 -9.97 1.69 -6.62
CA LEU A 124 -9.74 0.78 -5.49
C LEU A 124 -10.50 1.28 -4.26
N VAL A 125 -11.37 0.44 -3.72
CA VAL A 125 -12.13 0.74 -2.49
C VAL A 125 -11.95 -0.40 -1.50
N VAL A 126 -11.72 -0.08 -0.22
CA VAL A 126 -11.74 -1.09 0.85
C VAL A 126 -13.04 -0.95 1.63
N ALA A 127 -13.71 -2.08 1.86
CA ALA A 127 -14.92 -2.18 2.66
C ALA A 127 -14.79 -3.38 3.61
N GLY A 128 -14.36 -3.14 4.85
CA GLY A 128 -14.06 -4.21 5.81
C GLY A 128 -12.91 -5.09 5.32
N ASP A 129 -13.14 -6.41 5.21
CA ASP A 129 -12.12 -7.37 4.74
C ASP A 129 -12.10 -7.60 3.22
N GLN A 130 -12.79 -6.72 2.47
CA GLN A 130 -12.93 -6.77 1.03
C GLN A 130 -12.21 -5.60 0.36
N LEU A 131 -11.39 -5.91 -0.65
CA LEU A 131 -10.79 -4.96 -1.57
C LEU A 131 -11.56 -5.02 -2.89
N ILE A 132 -12.29 -3.97 -3.18
CA ILE A 132 -13.12 -3.83 -4.38
C ILE A 132 -12.31 -3.13 -5.46
N VAL A 133 -12.34 -3.68 -6.67
CA VAL A 133 -11.48 -3.29 -7.77
C VAL A 133 -12.30 -3.02 -9.02
N GLY A 134 -12.19 -1.81 -9.56
CA GLY A 134 -12.81 -1.41 -10.82
C GLY A 134 -11.90 -1.67 -12.01
N LEU A 135 -12.42 -2.35 -13.03
CA LEU A 135 -11.70 -2.72 -14.25
C LEU A 135 -12.51 -2.35 -15.51
N ASP A 136 -11.97 -2.70 -16.68
CA ASP A 136 -12.65 -2.53 -17.95
C ASP A 136 -13.69 -3.63 -18.10
N ASN A 137 -14.97 -3.25 -18.18
CA ASN A 137 -16.12 -4.14 -18.26
C ASN A 137 -16.26 -5.14 -17.10
N GLN A 138 -15.60 -4.89 -15.97
CA GLN A 138 -15.63 -5.78 -14.80
C GLN A 138 -15.49 -4.99 -13.49
N VAL A 139 -16.14 -5.50 -12.44
CA VAL A 139 -15.82 -5.19 -11.04
C VAL A 139 -15.51 -6.49 -10.31
N SER A 140 -14.52 -6.45 -9.42
CA SER A 140 -14.05 -7.61 -8.66
C SER A 140 -13.93 -7.29 -7.18
N ILE A 141 -14.16 -8.28 -6.33
CA ILE A 141 -13.94 -8.22 -4.89
C ILE A 141 -12.86 -9.23 -4.55
N LEU A 142 -11.80 -8.76 -3.90
CA LEU A 142 -10.67 -9.55 -3.45
C LEU A 142 -10.61 -9.58 -1.92
N SER A 143 -10.04 -10.62 -1.35
CA SER A 143 -9.74 -10.68 0.08
C SER A 143 -8.59 -9.74 0.43
N THR A 144 -8.80 -8.81 1.36
CA THR A 144 -7.72 -7.93 1.85
C THR A 144 -6.58 -8.69 2.54
N LYS A 145 -6.85 -9.91 3.02
CA LYS A 145 -5.88 -10.76 3.72
C LYS A 145 -4.95 -11.52 2.78
N THR A 146 -5.40 -11.82 1.55
CA THR A 146 -4.68 -12.75 0.66
C THR A 146 -4.55 -12.27 -0.79
N GLY A 147 -5.27 -11.22 -1.19
CA GLY A 147 -5.38 -10.78 -2.59
C GLY A 147 -6.25 -11.67 -3.47
N LYS A 148 -6.73 -12.82 -2.98
CA LYS A 148 -7.49 -13.76 -3.80
C LYS A 148 -8.88 -13.22 -4.15
N SER A 149 -9.33 -13.50 -5.37
CA SER A 149 -10.68 -13.18 -5.82
C SER A 149 -11.73 -13.93 -4.99
N LEU A 150 -12.67 -13.17 -4.45
CA LEU A 150 -13.84 -13.66 -3.72
C LEU A 150 -15.06 -13.66 -4.63
N TRP A 151 -15.17 -12.66 -5.50
CA TRP A 151 -16.30 -12.47 -6.41
C TRP A 151 -15.92 -11.54 -7.56
N GLN A 152 -16.62 -11.68 -8.69
CA GLN A 152 -16.51 -10.78 -9.84
C GLN A 152 -17.83 -10.70 -10.59
N ALA A 153 -18.10 -9.57 -11.24
CA ALA A 153 -19.23 -9.41 -12.14
C ALA A 153 -18.93 -8.49 -13.32
N PRO A 154 -19.62 -8.70 -14.46
CA PRO A 154 -19.51 -7.79 -15.58
C PRO A 154 -20.18 -6.45 -15.27
N VAL A 155 -19.57 -5.38 -15.76
CA VAL A 155 -20.17 -4.03 -15.90
C VAL A 155 -20.00 -3.56 -17.33
N LYS A 156 -20.68 -2.49 -17.74
CA LYS A 156 -20.54 -1.93 -19.09
C LYS A 156 -19.69 -0.66 -19.06
N GLY A 157 -18.50 -0.73 -19.67
CA GLY A 157 -17.50 0.33 -19.64
C GLY A 157 -16.50 0.19 -18.50
N LYS A 158 -15.67 1.20 -18.31
CA LYS A 158 -14.63 1.25 -17.26
C LYS A 158 -15.25 1.67 -15.93
N SER A 159 -15.04 0.87 -14.90
CA SER A 159 -15.56 1.13 -13.55
C SER A 159 -14.72 2.19 -12.82
N TYR A 160 -15.26 3.40 -12.65
CA TYR A 160 -14.55 4.52 -11.99
C TYR A 160 -15.14 4.91 -10.64
N GLY A 161 -16.47 4.95 -10.47
CA GLY A 161 -17.08 5.26 -9.18
C GLY A 161 -17.51 3.98 -8.49
N ILE A 162 -16.98 3.70 -7.32
CA ILE A 162 -17.32 2.49 -6.56
C ILE A 162 -17.73 2.91 -5.14
N THR A 163 -18.86 2.42 -4.66
CA THR A 163 -19.31 2.67 -3.29
C THR A 163 -19.97 1.44 -2.71
N ALA A 164 -19.51 1.02 -1.54
CA ALA A 164 -20.14 -0.02 -0.73
C ALA A 164 -20.95 0.63 0.38
N ALA A 165 -22.23 0.28 0.50
CA ALA A 165 -23.12 0.77 1.55
C ALA A 165 -24.24 -0.24 1.81
N GLU A 166 -24.55 -0.50 3.07
CA GLU A 166 -25.71 -1.32 3.50
C GLU A 166 -25.81 -2.68 2.77
N GLY A 167 -24.69 -3.38 2.57
CA GLY A 167 -24.66 -4.68 1.88
C GLY A 167 -24.89 -4.60 0.36
N ARG A 168 -24.82 -3.40 -0.21
CA ARG A 168 -24.88 -3.15 -1.65
C ARG A 168 -23.55 -2.58 -2.15
N LEU A 169 -23.28 -2.86 -3.41
CA LEU A 169 -22.18 -2.31 -4.18
C LEU A 169 -22.75 -1.54 -5.36
N ILE A 170 -22.48 -0.24 -5.42
CA ILE A 170 -22.88 0.64 -6.52
C ILE A 170 -21.62 0.95 -7.33
N VAL A 171 -21.73 0.80 -8.65
CA VAL A 171 -20.63 1.02 -9.59
C VAL A 171 -21.09 1.94 -10.72
N SER A 172 -20.41 3.07 -10.91
CA SER A 172 -20.60 3.94 -12.07
C SER A 172 -19.44 3.80 -13.06
N THR A 173 -19.79 3.89 -14.35
CA THR A 173 -18.83 3.72 -15.45
C THR A 173 -18.67 4.97 -16.30
N ASP A 174 -17.60 5.02 -17.09
CA ASP A 174 -17.32 6.10 -18.06
C ASP A 174 -18.39 6.24 -19.16
N LEU A 175 -19.18 5.21 -19.41
CA LEU A 175 -20.29 5.23 -20.35
C LEU A 175 -21.61 5.71 -19.71
N GLY A 176 -21.58 6.14 -18.45
CA GLY A 176 -22.75 6.65 -17.73
C GLY A 176 -23.69 5.56 -17.18
N TYR A 177 -23.26 4.29 -17.16
CA TYR A 177 -24.04 3.22 -16.52
C TYR A 177 -23.87 3.27 -15.00
N ILE A 178 -24.95 2.96 -14.29
CA ILE A 178 -24.93 2.68 -12.85
C ILE A 178 -25.37 1.23 -12.65
N HIS A 179 -24.45 0.40 -12.18
CA HIS A 179 -24.70 -0.98 -11.80
C HIS A 179 -24.90 -1.05 -10.28
N THR A 180 -25.85 -1.86 -9.83
CA THR A 180 -26.04 -2.15 -8.41
C THR A 180 -26.01 -3.65 -8.20
N PHE A 181 -25.16 -4.09 -7.28
CA PHE A 181 -25.07 -5.46 -6.83
C PHE A 181 -25.50 -5.52 -5.36
N HIS A 182 -26.20 -6.57 -4.99
CA HIS A 182 -26.59 -6.83 -3.61
C HIS A 182 -26.19 -8.25 -3.25
N PHE A 183 -25.86 -8.46 -1.97
CA PHE A 183 -25.74 -9.82 -1.47
C PHE A 183 -27.10 -10.52 -1.59
N LYS A 184 -27.12 -11.74 -2.11
CA LYS A 184 -28.30 -12.60 -2.08
C LYS A 184 -28.01 -13.69 -1.06
N PRO A 185 -28.72 -13.70 0.09
CA PRO A 185 -28.51 -14.71 1.13
C PRO A 185 -28.85 -16.12 0.65
#